data_AF-A0A2S9YND9-F1
#
_entry.id   AF-A0A2S9YND9-F1
#
_cell.length_a   1.000
_cell.length_b   1.000
_cell.length_c   1.000
_cell.angle_alpha   90.00
_cell.angle_beta   90.00
_cell.angle_gamma   90.00
#
_symmetry.space_group_name_H-M   'P 1'
#
loop_
_entity.id
_entity.type
_entity.pdbx_description
1 polymer ?
#
loop_
_entity_poly.entity_id
_entity_poly.type
_entity_poly.pdbx_seq_one_letter_code
_entity_poly.pdbx_strand_id
1 'polypeptide(L)'
;MSEEDHCRAGRHGHRHDISCREVSEFLLAYLDRELDEPARTEFERHLQLCPPCVHYLDGYRDTIALVRACTRADAAPAEPSCESQRPKKAPPEGLIQAILSAKCRAAKRDPSE
;
A
#
# COMPACT_ATOMS: atom_id res chain seq x y z
N MET A 1 -22.04 -26.59 23.06
CA MET A 1 -21.48 -25.24 23.24
C MET A 1 -20.01 -25.43 23.56
N SER A 2 -19.12 -25.16 22.59
CA SER A 2 -17.68 -24.90 22.75
C SER A 2 -17.17 -24.33 21.42
N GLU A 3 -16.48 -23.19 21.50
CA GLU A 3 -16.23 -22.18 20.46
C GLU A 3 -14.78 -22.20 19.93
N GLU A 4 -14.16 -23.35 19.76
CA GLU A 4 -12.71 -23.39 19.49
C GLU A 4 -12.36 -24.26 18.28
N ASP A 5 -12.56 -23.68 17.09
CA ASP A 5 -11.93 -24.19 15.86
C ASP A 5 -11.57 -23.04 14.91
N HIS A 6 -10.71 -22.13 15.39
CA HIS A 6 -10.02 -21.16 14.54
C HIS A 6 -8.88 -21.87 13.79
N CYS A 7 -9.26 -22.70 12.82
CA CYS A 7 -8.35 -23.29 11.86
C CYS A 7 -7.79 -22.21 10.92
N ARG A 8 -6.52 -21.89 11.14
CA ARG A 8 -5.55 -21.16 10.32
C ARG A 8 -5.77 -21.31 8.81
N ALA A 9 -6.59 -20.45 8.21
CA ALA A 9 -6.82 -20.37 6.77
C ALA A 9 -6.22 -19.09 6.18
N GLY A 10 -4.90 -18.93 6.28
CA GLY A 10 -4.16 -17.95 5.48
C GLY A 10 -4.00 -18.41 4.04
N ARG A 11 -5.08 -18.39 3.26
CA ARG A 11 -5.08 -18.70 1.82
C ARG A 11 -5.71 -17.56 1.04
N HIS A 12 -4.93 -16.56 0.63
CA HIS A 12 -5.35 -15.64 -0.44
C HIS A 12 -4.31 -15.72 -1.57
N GLY A 13 -4.32 -16.87 -2.26
CA GLY A 13 -3.61 -17.04 -3.53
C GLY A 13 -4.36 -16.28 -4.61
N HIS A 14 -3.86 -15.10 -4.98
CA HIS A 14 -4.45 -14.27 -6.00
C HIS A 14 -4.01 -14.78 -7.39
N ARG A 15 -4.88 -15.53 -8.08
CA ARG A 15 -4.76 -15.76 -9.53
C ARG A 15 -5.42 -14.57 -10.25
N HIS A 16 -4.79 -13.41 -10.29
CA HIS A 16 -5.21 -12.33 -11.20
C HIS A 16 -4.00 -11.89 -12.01
N ASP A 17 -4.21 -11.69 -13.31
CA ASP A 17 -3.19 -11.24 -14.27
C ASP A 17 -2.68 -9.82 -14.00
N ILE A 18 -3.33 -9.07 -13.09
CA ILE A 18 -2.93 -7.72 -12.69
C ILE A 18 -2.65 -7.68 -11.17
N SER A 19 -1.52 -7.08 -10.82
CA SER A 19 -1.08 -6.85 -9.44
C SER A 19 -1.71 -5.59 -8.84
N CYS A 20 -1.74 -5.52 -7.51
CA CYS A 20 -2.22 -4.33 -6.79
C CYS A 20 -1.42 -3.07 -7.15
N ARG A 21 -0.14 -3.24 -7.47
CA ARG A 21 0.75 -2.15 -7.89
C ARG A 21 0.31 -1.56 -9.22
N GLU A 22 0.11 -2.42 -10.22
CA GLU A 22 -0.30 -1.98 -11.57
C GLU A 22 -1.63 -1.24 -11.55
N VAL A 23 -2.61 -1.71 -10.77
CA VAL A 23 -3.88 -0.99 -10.58
C VAL A 23 -3.66 0.38 -9.97
N SER A 24 -2.81 0.49 -8.95
CA SER A 24 -2.54 1.76 -8.28
C SER A 24 -1.83 2.76 -9.20
N GLU A 25 -0.86 2.29 -9.98
CA GLU A 25 -0.12 3.09 -10.96
C GLU A 25 -1.04 3.60 -12.08
N PHE A 26 -1.95 2.74 -12.57
CA PHE A 26 -2.96 3.14 -13.55
C PHE A 26 -3.88 4.25 -13.03
N LEU A 27 -4.35 4.14 -11.78
CA LEU A 27 -5.24 5.14 -11.19
C LEU A 27 -4.54 6.48 -10.94
N LEU A 28 -3.26 6.45 -10.55
CA LEU A 28 -2.45 7.67 -10.45
C LEU A 28 -2.30 8.33 -11.82
N ALA A 29 -1.91 7.57 -12.85
CA ALA A 29 -1.78 8.09 -14.21
C ALA A 29 -3.11 8.69 -14.72
N TYR A 30 -4.26 8.08 -14.39
CA TYR A 30 -5.57 8.65 -14.72
C TYR A 30 -5.81 10.00 -14.02
N LEU A 31 -5.53 10.08 -12.72
CA LEU A 31 -5.72 11.29 -11.92
C LEU A 31 -4.78 12.42 -12.32
N ASP A 32 -3.53 12.10 -12.67
CA ASP A 32 -2.51 13.04 -13.11
C ASP A 32 -2.63 13.40 -14.61
N ARG A 33 -3.63 12.85 -15.31
CA ARG A 33 -3.91 13.05 -16.75
C ARG A 33 -2.75 12.61 -17.65
N GLU A 34 -2.05 11.55 -17.24
CA GLU A 34 -0.91 10.96 -17.97
C GLU A 34 -1.30 9.73 -18.79
N LEU A 35 -2.53 9.23 -18.68
CA LEU A 35 -3.04 8.18 -19.56
C LEU A 35 -3.16 8.68 -21.00
N ASP A 36 -2.86 7.80 -21.94
CA ASP A 36 -3.14 8.02 -23.35
C ASP A 36 -4.65 8.12 -23.61
N GLU A 37 -5.02 8.88 -24.63
CA GLU A 37 -6.40 9.19 -24.95
C GLU A 37 -7.34 7.98 -25.07
N PRO A 38 -6.95 6.86 -25.74
CA PRO A 38 -7.84 5.70 -25.83
C PRO A 38 -8.06 5.02 -24.47
N ALA A 39 -7.02 4.87 -23.63
CA ALA A 39 -7.17 4.27 -22.30
C ALA A 39 -7.99 5.17 -21.37
N ARG A 40 -7.77 6.49 -21.43
CA ARG A 40 -8.55 7.47 -20.65
C ARG A 40 -10.03 7.42 -21.01
N THR A 41 -10.35 7.40 -22.30
CA THR A 41 -11.74 7.35 -22.79
C THR A 41 -12.42 6.05 -22.36
N GLU A 42 -11.73 4.92 -22.49
CA GLU A 42 -12.27 3.62 -22.09
C GLU A 42 -12.51 3.55 -20.58
N PHE A 43 -11.61 4.12 -19.78
CA PHE A 43 -11.79 4.16 -18.33
C PHE A 43 -12.92 5.12 -17.92
N GLU A 44 -13.04 6.29 -18.56
CA GLU A 44 -14.16 7.19 -18.34
C GLU A 44 -15.50 6.51 -18.68
N ARG A 45 -15.57 5.76 -19.79
CA ARG A 45 -16.73 4.93 -20.13
C ARG A 45 -17.04 3.89 -19.06
N HIS A 46 -16.03 3.23 -18.50
CA HIS A 46 -16.19 2.28 -17.41
C HIS A 46 -16.78 2.96 -16.15
N LEU A 47 -16.29 4.14 -15.79
CA LEU A 47 -16.79 4.90 -14.63
C LEU A 47 -18.27 5.30 -14.79
N GLN A 48 -18.73 5.58 -16.02
CA GLN A 48 -20.16 5.85 -16.27
C GLN A 48 -21.06 4.63 -16.04
N LEU A 49 -20.52 3.42 -16.15
CA LEU A 49 -21.28 2.17 -16.09
C LEU A 49 -21.08 1.39 -14.78
N CYS A 50 -20.12 1.78 -13.95
CA CYS A 50 -19.70 1.02 -12.78
C CYS A 50 -19.64 1.90 -11.51
N PRO A 51 -20.77 2.06 -10.78
CA PRO A 51 -20.80 2.81 -9.52
C PRO A 51 -19.76 2.35 -8.47
N PRO A 52 -19.48 1.04 -8.29
CA PRO A 52 -18.41 0.60 -7.37
C PRO A 52 -17.04 1.18 -7.70
N CYS A 53 -16.68 1.30 -8.98
CA CYS A 53 -15.40 1.86 -9.38
C CYS A 53 -15.34 3.38 -9.19
N VAL A 54 -16.48 4.07 -9.30
CA VAL A 54 -16.59 5.50 -8.91
C VAL A 54 -16.31 5.64 -7.41
N HIS A 55 -16.97 4.85 -6.57
CA HIS A 55 -16.74 4.87 -5.12
C HIS A 55 -15.29 4.55 -4.75
N TYR A 56 -14.68 3.58 -5.43
CA TYR A 56 -13.27 3.25 -5.22
C TYR A 56 -12.34 4.42 -5.57
N LEU A 57 -12.57 5.06 -6.72
CA LEU A 57 -11.79 6.21 -7.17
C LEU A 57 -11.93 7.40 -6.22
N ASP A 58 -13.12 7.63 -5.67
CA ASP A 58 -13.36 8.70 -4.69
C ASP A 58 -12.58 8.44 -3.39
N GLY A 59 -12.62 7.22 -2.85
CA GLY A 59 -11.79 6.86 -1.70
C GLY A 59 -10.29 6.98 -1.96
N TYR A 60 -9.85 6.71 -3.20
CA TYR A 60 -8.47 6.91 -3.61
C TYR A 60 -8.08 8.40 -3.61
N ARG A 61 -8.95 9.28 -4.12
CA ARG A 61 -8.77 10.74 -4.07
C ARG A 61 -8.69 11.27 -2.63
N ASP A 62 -9.55 10.78 -1.76
CA ASP A 62 -9.54 11.14 -0.33
C ASP A 62 -8.23 10.74 0.34
N THR A 63 -7.72 9.55 0.03
CA THR A 63 -6.42 9.07 0.52
C THR A 63 -5.29 10.00 0.09
N ILE A 64 -5.25 10.41 -1.19
CA ILE A 64 -4.27 11.38 -1.69
C ILE A 64 -4.39 12.72 -0.96
N ALA A 65 -5.61 13.22 -0.78
CA ALA A 65 -5.86 14.49 -0.09
C ALA A 65 -5.38 14.44 1.37
N LEU A 66 -5.66 13.35 2.08
CA LEU A 66 -5.23 13.14 3.46
C LEU A 66 -3.70 13.09 3.58
N VAL A 67 -3.03 12.32 2.70
CA VAL A 67 -1.57 12.25 2.68
C VAL A 67 -0.95 13.62 2.44
N ARG A 68 -1.48 14.37 1.46
CA ARG A 68 -1.03 15.74 1.15
C ARG A 68 -1.26 16.71 2.32
N ALA A 69 -2.34 16.55 3.07
CA ALA A 69 -2.61 17.37 4.24
C ALA A 69 -1.61 17.10 5.37
N CYS A 70 -1.31 15.82 5.65
CA CYS A 70 -0.34 15.44 6.67
C CYS A 70 1.08 15.91 6.31
N THR A 71 1.51 15.74 5.05
CA THR A 71 2.86 16.17 4.63
C THR A 71 3.03 17.69 4.64
N ARG A 72 1.95 18.46 4.45
CA ARG A 72 1.97 19.93 4.58
C ARG A 72 1.93 20.39 6.03
N ALA A 73 1.21 19.69 6.90
CA ALA A 73 1.14 20.02 8.33
C ALA A 73 2.49 19.82 9.05
N ASP A 74 3.32 18.89 8.56
CA ASP A 74 4.69 18.68 9.04
C ASP A 74 5.74 19.56 8.32
N ALA A 75 5.34 20.38 7.35
CA ALA A 75 6.24 21.25 6.59
C ALA A 75 6.31 22.66 7.20
N ALA A 76 7.30 22.90 8.07
CA ALA A 76 7.94 24.21 8.14
C ALA A 76 8.46 24.57 6.73
N PRO A 77 8.49 25.85 6.31
CA PRO A 77 8.79 26.22 4.92
C PRO A 77 10.21 25.76 4.55
N ALA A 78 10.28 24.68 3.77
CA ALA A 78 11.51 24.17 3.23
C ALA A 78 11.72 24.77 1.84
N GLU A 79 12.79 25.53 1.70
CA GLU A 79 13.46 25.86 0.43
C GLU A 79 13.59 24.61 -0.46
N PRO A 80 13.61 24.74 -1.80
CA PRO A 80 13.57 23.61 -2.72
C PRO A 80 14.86 22.78 -2.64
N SER A 81 14.83 21.70 -1.87
CA SER A 81 15.86 20.67 -1.85
C SER A 81 15.23 19.28 -1.94
N CYS A 82 15.32 18.72 -3.14
CA CYS A 82 15.48 17.30 -3.46
C CYS A 82 15.01 16.26 -2.40
N GLU A 83 13.89 15.59 -2.71
CA GLU A 83 13.62 14.15 -2.52
C GLU A 83 14.62 13.38 -1.64
N SER A 84 14.53 13.47 -0.29
CA SER A 84 15.00 12.42 0.66
C SER A 84 15.00 12.80 2.15
N GLN A 85 14.44 13.93 2.58
CA GLN A 85 14.60 14.37 3.98
C GLN A 85 13.48 13.88 4.91
N ARG A 86 13.29 12.56 4.96
CA ARG A 86 12.88 11.94 6.22
C ARG A 86 14.18 11.48 6.87
N PRO A 87 14.58 12.00 8.06
CA PRO A 87 15.71 11.42 8.76
C PRO A 87 15.37 9.95 8.99
N LYS A 88 16.06 9.05 8.27
CA LYS A 88 16.00 7.62 8.52
C LYS A 88 16.67 7.41 9.87
N LYS A 89 15.94 7.70 10.95
CA LYS A 89 16.36 7.34 12.29
C LYS A 89 16.55 5.83 12.24
N ALA A 90 17.77 5.40 12.53
CA ALA A 90 18.04 3.98 12.67
C ALA A 90 17.03 3.42 13.69
N PRO A 91 16.40 2.28 13.41
CA PRO A 91 15.53 1.64 14.38
C PRO A 91 16.33 1.41 15.69
N PRO A 92 15.68 1.49 16.86
CA PRO A 92 16.37 1.31 18.13
C PRO A 92 17.03 -0.06 18.17
N GLU A 93 18.25 -0.11 18.69
CA GLU A 93 19.09 -1.33 18.69
C GLU A 93 18.36 -2.53 19.29
N GLY A 94 17.57 -2.32 20.35
CA GLY A 94 16.77 -3.38 20.96
C GLY A 94 15.78 -4.07 20.01
N LEU A 95 15.21 -3.33 19.05
CA LEU A 95 14.28 -3.88 18.05
C LEU A 95 15.01 -4.70 16.99
N ILE A 96 16.19 -4.23 16.55
CA ILE A 96 17.07 -4.97 15.64
C ILE A 96 17.47 -6.30 16.28
N GLN A 97 17.93 -6.27 17.53
CA GLN A 97 18.35 -7.46 18.27
C GLN A 97 17.21 -8.44 18.53
N ALA A 98 16.00 -7.95 18.80
CA ALA A 98 14.82 -8.79 18.95
C ALA A 98 14.47 -9.57 17.67
N ILE A 99 14.49 -8.89 16.51
CA ILE A 99 14.23 -9.51 15.19
C ILE A 99 15.33 -10.54 14.85
N LEU A 100 16.60 -10.18 15.02
CA LEU A 100 17.72 -11.09 14.76
C LEU A 100 17.65 -12.33 15.66
N SER A 101 17.36 -12.15 16.95
CA SER A 101 17.18 -13.25 17.90
C SER A 101 15.99 -14.13 17.54
N ALA A 102 14.87 -13.55 17.09
CA ALA A 102 13.71 -14.31 16.62
C ALA A 102 14.04 -15.13 15.37
N LYS A 103 14.76 -14.55 14.40
CA LYS A 103 15.19 -15.23 13.18
C LYS A 103 16.23 -16.33 13.43
N CYS A 104 17.17 -16.11 14.35
CA CYS A 104 18.12 -17.15 14.77
C CYS A 104 17.44 -18.28 15.55
N ARG A 105 16.40 -17.99 16.36
CA ARG A 105 15.59 -19.02 17.04
C ARG A 105 14.73 -19.81 16.07
N ALA A 106 14.15 -19.17 15.06
CA ALA A 106 13.43 -19.83 13.98
C ALA A 106 14.36 -20.71 13.13
N ALA A 107 15.58 -20.25 12.81
CA ALA A 107 16.59 -21.04 12.10
C ALA A 107 17.12 -22.22 12.92
N LYS A 108 17.06 -22.14 14.26
CA LYS A 108 17.39 -23.25 15.18
C LYS A 108 16.22 -24.19 15.44
N ARG A 109 15.02 -23.85 14.98
CA ARG A 109 13.78 -24.58 15.25
C ARG A 109 13.13 -24.99 13.93
N ASP A 110 13.69 -26.01 13.31
CA ASP A 110 13.04 -26.88 12.32
C ASP A 110 13.52 -28.34 12.57
N PRO A 111 12.75 -29.38 12.21
CA PRO A 111 11.91 -30.11 13.14
C PRO A 111 12.40 -31.56 13.33
N SER A 112 12.68 -31.94 14.57
CA SER A 112 12.71 -33.32 15.03
C SER A 112 12.48 -33.31 16.53
N GLU A 113 11.25 -33.02 16.94
CA GLU A 113 10.57 -33.57 18.12
C GLU A 113 9.06 -33.55 17.85
#